data_AF-A0AAP9KT19-F1
#
_entry.id   AF-A0AAP9KT19-F1
#
_cell.length_a   1.000
_cell.length_b   1.000
_cell.length_c   1.000
_cell.angle_alpha   90.00
_cell.angle_beta   90.00
_cell.angle_gamma   90.00
#
_symmetry.space_group_name_H-M   'P 1'
#
loop_
_entity.id
_entity.type
_entity.pdbx_description
1 polymer ?
#
loop_
_entity_poly.entity_id
_entity_poly.type
_entity_poly.pdbx_seq_one_letter_code
_entity_poly.pdbx_strand_id
1 'polypeptide(L)'
;MNWGKMKSLFIYLFIVLNAVLLGSYIYTIQKYKTEIVQEKEIIEKAMKNDNITVEESTSKKENLGYVNVTIASFKDFKKENLGLKYDVEISDNASVLKVSTDTAITNVSKGNYRAELDAFLLEKFKFGSEYTFSSYSAKRNEIIYEQQIDGIRVFANKNARIVFDVDSNGDVKKFSLTSVTNIKKDKSETLVAQMQAVNRLYHEDLIPKNCNVKATLGYYTYISQTENQVLIPTWSVILTTADGKITTYYVDAINLNILNRQGANTKS
;
A
#
# COMPACT_ATOMS: atom_id res chain seq x y z
N MET A 1 30.48 58.00 11.50
CA MET A 1 29.59 56.86 11.85
C MET A 1 30.44 55.60 11.98
N ASN A 2 30.45 54.94 13.14
CA ASN A 2 31.37 53.82 13.43
C ASN A 2 30.90 52.51 12.78
N TRP A 3 31.15 52.38 11.48
CA TRP A 3 30.76 51.23 10.64
C TRP A 3 31.26 49.87 11.17
N GLY A 4 32.45 49.82 11.77
CA GLY A 4 32.98 48.60 12.39
C GLY A 4 32.19 48.16 13.64
N LYS A 5 31.69 49.10 14.44
CA LYS A 5 30.86 48.80 15.63
C LYS A 5 29.48 48.27 15.22
N MET A 6 28.91 48.81 14.14
CA MET A 6 27.63 48.35 13.60
C MET A 6 27.72 46.93 13.01
N LYS A 7 28.79 46.60 12.28
CA LYS A 7 29.03 45.23 11.79
C LYS A 7 29.19 44.21 12.91
N SER A 8 29.94 44.56 13.95
CA SER A 8 30.12 43.68 15.11
C SER A 8 28.80 43.45 15.86
N LEU A 9 27.98 44.48 16.04
CA LEU A 9 26.65 44.36 16.63
C LEU A 9 25.74 43.40 15.84
N PHE A 10 25.74 43.48 14.51
CA PHE A 10 24.98 42.57 13.65
C PHE A 10 25.42 41.11 13.79
N ILE A 11 26.73 40.85 13.91
CA ILE A 11 27.26 39.50 14.12
C ILE A 11 26.79 38.96 15.48
N TYR A 12 26.88 39.75 16.54
CA TYR A 12 26.39 39.34 17.87
C TYR A 12 24.88 39.06 17.87
N LEU A 13 24.09 39.93 17.23
CA LEU A 13 22.64 39.73 17.12
C LEU A 13 22.30 38.45 16.35
N PHE A 14 23.01 38.18 15.25
CA PHE A 14 22.83 36.96 14.46
C PHE A 14 23.16 35.71 15.28
N ILE A 15 24.25 35.72 16.05
CA ILE A 15 24.63 34.58 16.91
C ILE A 15 23.57 34.34 17.99
N VAL A 16 23.11 35.40 18.67
CA VAL A 16 22.07 35.29 19.71
C VAL A 16 20.76 34.74 19.11
N LEU A 17 20.34 35.26 17.96
CA LEU A 17 19.14 34.76 17.26
C LEU A 17 19.27 33.28 16.90
N ASN A 18 20.40 32.87 16.32
CA ASN A 18 20.63 31.46 15.96
C ASN A 18 20.69 30.55 17.19
N ALA A 19 21.26 31.02 18.31
CA ALA A 19 21.26 30.26 19.56
C ALA A 19 19.84 30.05 20.11
N VAL A 20 18.99 31.09 20.06
CA VAL A 20 17.57 30.98 20.45
C VAL A 20 16.82 30.04 19.52
N LEU A 21 17.03 30.14 18.20
CA LEU A 21 16.41 29.25 17.20
C LEU A 21 16.84 27.79 17.38
N LEU A 22 18.12 27.55 17.66
CA LEU A 22 18.62 26.20 17.92
C LEU A 22 18.05 25.65 19.24
N GLY A 23 18.00 26.47 20.29
CA GLY A 23 17.41 26.10 21.57
C GLY A 23 15.92 25.77 21.45
N SER A 24 15.15 26.60 20.73
CA SER A 24 13.72 26.35 20.48
C SER A 24 13.51 25.11 19.62
N TYR A 25 14.35 24.87 18.62
CA TYR A 25 14.31 23.66 17.80
C TYR A 25 14.58 22.40 18.63
N ILE A 26 15.62 22.38 19.46
CA ILE A 26 15.95 21.25 20.34
C ILE A 26 14.82 21.01 21.35
N TYR A 27 14.33 22.07 22.00
CA TYR A 27 13.22 21.97 22.95
C TYR A 27 11.96 21.40 22.30
N THR A 28 11.62 21.90 21.12
CA THR A 28 10.47 21.44 20.33
C THR A 28 10.60 19.95 20.02
N ILE A 29 11.76 19.50 19.51
CA ILE A 29 12.01 18.07 19.23
C ILE A 29 11.90 17.21 20.49
N GLN A 30 12.48 17.63 21.62
CA GLN A 30 12.44 16.85 22.85
C GLN A 30 11.03 16.76 23.43
N LYS A 31 10.27 17.87 23.40
CA LYS A 31 8.88 17.91 23.82
C LYS A 31 8.03 16.98 22.96
N TYR A 32 8.11 17.09 21.63
CA TYR A 32 7.40 16.20 20.71
C TYR A 32 7.75 14.73 20.95
N LYS A 33 9.04 14.39 21.13
CA LYS A 33 9.44 13.00 21.45
C LYS A 33 8.82 12.49 22.75
N THR A 34 8.76 13.32 23.79
CA THR A 34 8.22 12.93 25.10
C THR A 34 6.70 12.76 25.05
N GLU A 35 5.99 13.69 24.41
CA GLU A 35 4.54 13.62 24.22
C GLU A 35 4.15 12.40 23.39
N ILE A 36 4.89 12.10 22.31
CA ILE A 36 4.68 10.91 21.47
C ILE A 36 4.84 9.62 22.27
N VAL A 37 5.81 9.54 23.19
CA VAL A 37 6.03 8.35 24.04
C VAL A 37 4.90 8.17 25.05
N GLN A 38 4.47 9.24 25.72
CA GLN A 38 3.37 9.17 26.68
C GLN A 38 2.04 8.83 26.00
N GLU A 39 1.75 9.46 24.86
CA GLU A 39 0.55 9.17 24.08
C GLU A 39 0.54 7.73 23.57
N LYS A 40 1.69 7.21 23.12
CA LYS A 40 1.84 5.81 22.73
C LYS A 40 1.46 4.85 23.86
N GLU A 41 2.01 5.02 25.06
CA GLU A 41 1.72 4.12 26.20
C GLU A 41 0.25 4.18 26.63
N ILE A 42 -0.38 5.36 26.56
CA ILE A 42 -1.79 5.53 26.88
C ILE A 42 -2.67 4.82 25.84
N ILE A 43 -2.39 5.02 24.55
CA ILE A 43 -3.12 4.37 23.45
C ILE A 43 -2.97 2.85 23.51
N GLU A 44 -1.76 2.33 23.74
CA GLU A 44 -1.55 0.88 23.83
C GLU A 44 -2.32 0.25 25.00
N LYS A 45 -2.40 0.94 26.15
CA LYS A 45 -3.21 0.49 27.29
C LYS A 45 -4.71 0.54 26.96
N ALA A 46 -5.16 1.61 26.31
CA ALA A 46 -6.56 1.76 25.90
C ALA A 46 -6.99 0.68 24.90
N MET A 47 -6.16 0.42 23.88
CA MET A 47 -6.37 -0.67 22.92
C MET A 47 -6.47 -2.04 23.59
N LYS A 48 -5.61 -2.31 24.58
CA LYS A 48 -5.69 -3.55 25.38
C LYS A 48 -7.01 -3.65 26.15
N ASN A 49 -7.46 -2.56 26.77
CA ASN A 49 -8.75 -2.53 27.48
C ASN A 49 -9.95 -2.74 26.54
N ASP A 50 -9.81 -2.34 25.28
CA ASP A 50 -10.81 -2.55 24.23
C ASP A 50 -10.70 -3.93 23.55
N ASN A 51 -9.87 -4.84 24.08
CA ASN A 51 -9.59 -6.17 23.51
C ASN A 51 -9.13 -6.11 22.04
N ILE A 52 -8.28 -5.13 21.72
CA ILE A 52 -7.68 -5.00 20.39
C ILE A 52 -6.30 -5.68 20.39
N THR A 53 -6.12 -6.64 19.50
CA THR A 53 -4.86 -7.37 19.34
C THR A 53 -4.17 -6.91 18.06
N VAL A 54 -2.96 -6.36 18.16
CA VAL A 54 -2.17 -5.94 17.00
C VAL A 54 -1.10 -6.98 16.70
N GLU A 55 -1.13 -7.54 15.49
CA GLU A 55 -0.09 -8.43 14.99
C GLU A 55 1.15 -7.64 14.57
N GLU A 56 2.33 -8.13 14.94
CA GLU A 56 3.58 -7.53 14.48
C GLU A 56 3.75 -7.71 12.95
N SER A 57 4.12 -6.63 12.28
CA SER A 57 4.46 -6.65 10.87
C SER A 57 5.75 -7.43 10.64
N THR A 58 5.76 -8.25 9.59
CA THR A 58 6.96 -8.96 9.14
C THR A 58 7.93 -8.05 8.37
N SER A 59 7.47 -6.89 7.90
CA SER A 59 8.32 -5.93 7.18
C SER A 59 9.25 -5.19 8.14
N LYS A 60 10.56 -5.27 7.87
CA LYS A 60 11.63 -4.50 8.54
C LYS A 60 12.12 -3.30 7.71
N LYS A 61 11.42 -2.96 6.63
CA LYS A 61 11.81 -1.83 5.78
C LYS A 61 11.47 -0.51 6.49
N GLU A 62 12.48 0.30 6.74
CA GLU A 62 12.34 1.60 7.43
C GLU A 62 12.42 2.79 6.48
N ASN A 63 12.80 2.57 5.22
CA ASN A 63 12.95 3.64 4.24
C ASN A 63 12.41 3.22 2.88
N LEU A 64 11.48 4.01 2.32
CA LEU A 64 10.95 3.86 0.95
C LEU A 64 10.66 5.24 0.37
N GLY A 65 10.68 5.33 -0.95
CA GLY A 65 10.35 6.55 -1.69
C GLY A 65 9.03 6.41 -2.44
N TYR A 66 8.58 7.52 -3.02
CA TYR A 66 7.48 7.56 -3.96
C TYR A 66 7.88 6.80 -5.23
N VAL A 67 6.91 6.21 -5.90
CA VAL A 67 7.14 5.45 -7.12
C VAL A 67 6.20 5.93 -8.21
N ASN A 68 6.80 6.48 -9.27
CA ASN A 68 6.11 6.81 -10.50
C ASN A 68 6.06 5.57 -11.39
N VAL A 69 4.86 5.22 -11.87
CA VAL A 69 4.64 4.09 -12.78
C VAL A 69 3.73 4.51 -13.92
N THR A 70 3.80 3.79 -15.03
CA THR A 70 2.90 3.98 -16.17
C THR A 70 2.04 2.73 -16.33
N ILE A 71 0.75 2.88 -16.61
CA ILE A 71 -0.11 1.74 -16.95
C ILE A 71 0.44 1.06 -18.21
N ALA A 72 0.61 -0.26 -18.17
CA ALA A 72 1.10 -1.02 -19.31
C ALA A 72 0.06 -1.06 -20.43
N SER A 73 0.53 -0.97 -21.67
CA SER A 73 -0.29 -1.24 -22.85
C SER A 73 -0.08 -2.68 -23.31
N PHE A 74 -1.18 -3.40 -23.53
CA PHE A 74 -1.17 -4.74 -24.16
C PHE A 74 -1.58 -4.69 -25.64
N LYS A 75 -1.66 -3.51 -26.26
CA LYS A 75 -2.11 -3.35 -27.65
C LYS A 75 -1.32 -4.24 -28.64
N ASP A 76 -0.01 -4.36 -28.41
CA ASP A 76 0.89 -5.15 -29.25
C ASP A 76 1.27 -6.50 -28.59
N PHE A 77 0.49 -6.97 -27.62
CA PHE A 77 0.75 -8.24 -26.93
C PHE A 77 0.64 -9.40 -27.91
N LYS A 78 1.77 -10.05 -28.18
CA LYS A 78 1.86 -11.25 -29.00
C LYS A 78 2.62 -12.32 -28.22
N LYS A 79 1.90 -13.33 -27.74
CA LYS A 79 2.48 -14.50 -27.09
C LYS A 79 1.76 -15.75 -27.55
N GLU A 80 2.51 -16.70 -28.09
CA GLU A 80 1.97 -18.00 -28.45
C GLU A 80 2.20 -18.95 -27.27
N ASN A 81 1.15 -19.17 -26.47
CA ASN A 81 1.13 -20.27 -25.52
C ASN A 81 0.08 -21.27 -26.01
N LEU A 82 0.48 -22.53 -26.17
CA LEU A 82 -0.42 -23.63 -26.51
C LEU A 82 -1.58 -23.69 -25.50
N GLY A 83 -2.82 -23.71 -26.00
CA GLY A 83 -4.04 -23.82 -25.19
C GLY A 83 -4.50 -22.53 -24.50
N LEU A 84 -3.89 -21.38 -24.81
CA LEU A 84 -4.34 -20.06 -24.35
C LEU A 84 -4.85 -19.20 -25.51
N LYS A 85 -5.95 -18.49 -25.28
CA LYS A 85 -6.50 -17.47 -26.17
C LYS A 85 -6.44 -16.12 -25.48
N TYR A 86 -6.13 -15.09 -26.26
CA TYR A 86 -5.91 -13.73 -25.77
C TYR A 86 -6.86 -12.77 -26.45
N ASP A 87 -7.36 -11.83 -25.67
CA ASP A 87 -8.11 -10.67 -26.14
C ASP A 87 -7.63 -9.44 -25.37
N VAL A 88 -7.67 -8.28 -26.03
CA VAL A 88 -7.19 -7.02 -25.42
C VAL A 88 -8.33 -6.02 -25.42
N GLU A 89 -8.77 -5.66 -24.21
CA GLU A 89 -9.72 -4.58 -24.01
C GLU A 89 -8.97 -3.29 -23.69
N ILE A 90 -9.34 -2.21 -24.36
CA ILE A 90 -8.79 -0.88 -24.13
C ILE A 90 -9.96 0.02 -23.69
N SER A 91 -9.87 0.57 -22.48
CA SER A 91 -10.89 1.45 -21.90
C SER A 91 -10.22 2.49 -21.01
N ASP A 92 -10.57 3.78 -21.16
CA ASP A 92 -10.10 4.90 -20.34
C ASP A 92 -8.58 4.91 -20.05
N ASN A 93 -7.78 4.80 -21.12
CA ASN A 93 -6.31 4.72 -21.09
C ASN A 93 -5.73 3.53 -20.29
N ALA A 94 -6.55 2.56 -19.90
CA ALA A 94 -6.13 1.29 -19.34
C ALA A 94 -6.24 0.20 -20.41
N SER A 95 -5.24 -0.68 -20.42
CA SER A 95 -5.25 -1.88 -21.24
C SER A 95 -5.40 -3.10 -20.34
N VAL A 96 -6.38 -3.94 -20.65
CA VAL A 96 -6.67 -5.17 -19.93
C VAL A 96 -6.45 -6.34 -20.87
N LEU A 97 -5.50 -7.21 -20.54
CA LEU A 97 -5.31 -8.47 -21.25
C LEU A 97 -6.28 -9.50 -20.67
N LYS A 98 -7.25 -9.92 -21.47
CA LYS A 98 -8.14 -11.04 -21.15
C LYS A 98 -7.51 -12.32 -21.68
N VAL A 99 -7.44 -13.33 -20.82
CA VAL A 99 -6.88 -14.63 -21.16
C VAL A 99 -7.93 -15.70 -20.85
N SER A 100 -8.13 -16.60 -21.80
CA SER A 100 -8.90 -17.82 -21.56
C SER A 100 -8.05 -19.05 -21.87
N THR A 101 -8.16 -20.08 -21.03
CA THR A 101 -7.47 -21.35 -21.21
C THR A 101 -8.45 -22.47 -21.53
N ASP A 102 -8.04 -23.37 -22.44
CA ASP A 102 -8.82 -24.58 -22.74
C ASP A 102 -8.72 -25.62 -21.61
N THR A 103 -7.65 -25.56 -20.80
CA THR A 103 -7.42 -26.41 -19.62
C THR A 103 -7.71 -25.64 -18.33
N ALA A 104 -8.75 -26.05 -17.60
CA ALA A 104 -9.12 -25.42 -16.35
C ALA A 104 -8.13 -25.74 -15.21
N ILE A 105 -7.88 -24.75 -14.35
CA ILE A 105 -7.34 -24.99 -13.01
C ILE A 105 -8.54 -25.31 -12.13
N THR A 106 -8.64 -26.55 -11.68
CA THR A 106 -9.85 -27.08 -11.02
C THR A 106 -9.77 -27.03 -9.50
N ASN A 107 -10.90 -27.21 -8.82
CA ASN A 107 -10.96 -27.39 -7.35
C ASN A 107 -10.41 -26.22 -6.54
N VAL A 108 -10.60 -25.01 -7.03
CA VAL A 108 -10.19 -23.76 -6.41
C VAL A 108 -10.87 -23.56 -5.03
N SER A 109 -11.97 -24.28 -4.80
CA SER A 109 -12.74 -24.31 -3.55
C SER A 109 -12.29 -25.39 -2.54
N LYS A 110 -11.36 -26.31 -2.89
CA LYS A 110 -11.09 -27.53 -2.09
C LYS A 110 -9.60 -27.91 -1.90
N GLY A 111 -8.62 -27.04 -2.15
CA GLY A 111 -7.20 -27.42 -1.98
C GLY A 111 -6.16 -26.29 -2.11
N ASN A 112 -4.92 -26.67 -2.45
CA ASN A 112 -3.75 -25.79 -2.63
C ASN A 112 -3.76 -25.07 -4.00
N TYR A 113 -4.90 -24.47 -4.36
CA TYR A 113 -5.09 -23.80 -5.65
C TYR A 113 -4.11 -22.63 -5.88
N ARG A 114 -3.58 -22.05 -4.80
CA ARG A 114 -2.59 -20.96 -4.88
C ARG A 114 -1.30 -21.45 -5.53
N ALA A 115 -0.77 -22.60 -5.11
CA ALA A 115 0.44 -23.15 -5.71
C ALA A 115 0.25 -23.52 -7.19
N GLU A 116 -0.95 -23.99 -7.56
CA GLU A 116 -1.28 -24.28 -8.96
C GLU A 116 -1.37 -23.00 -9.81
N LEU A 117 -1.99 -21.93 -9.29
CA LEU A 117 -2.02 -20.64 -9.95
C LEU A 117 -0.62 -20.03 -10.08
N ASP A 118 0.19 -20.11 -9.03
CA ASP A 118 1.57 -19.62 -9.04
C ASP A 118 2.41 -20.37 -10.10
N ALA A 119 2.29 -21.70 -10.15
CA ALA A 119 2.95 -22.53 -11.16
C ALA A 119 2.49 -22.19 -12.58
N PHE A 120 1.18 -22.00 -12.79
CA PHE A 120 0.62 -21.59 -14.07
C PHE A 120 1.17 -20.23 -14.55
N LEU A 121 1.17 -19.23 -13.66
CA LEU A 121 1.70 -17.89 -13.95
C LEU A 121 3.20 -17.93 -14.26
N LEU A 122 3.97 -18.71 -13.51
CA LEU A 122 5.38 -18.92 -13.77
C LEU A 122 5.63 -19.63 -15.11
N GLU A 123 4.88 -20.69 -15.41
CA GLU A 123 5.09 -21.48 -16.64
C GLU A 123 4.73 -20.68 -17.89
N LYS A 124 3.50 -20.13 -17.93
CA LYS A 124 2.90 -19.51 -19.11
C LYS A 124 3.24 -18.04 -19.27
N PHE A 125 3.44 -17.30 -18.17
CA PHE A 125 3.71 -15.86 -18.19
C PHE A 125 5.14 -15.50 -17.81
N LYS A 126 5.89 -16.42 -17.18
CA LYS A 126 7.20 -16.18 -16.57
C LYS A 126 7.13 -15.23 -15.38
N PHE A 127 5.95 -15.08 -14.79
CA PHE A 127 5.76 -14.31 -13.58
C PHE A 127 6.23 -15.15 -12.39
N GLY A 128 7.39 -14.79 -11.83
CA GLY A 128 7.91 -15.43 -10.63
C GLY A 128 7.32 -14.78 -9.37
N SER A 129 7.91 -13.65 -8.98
CA SER A 129 7.48 -12.87 -7.81
C SER A 129 6.80 -11.55 -8.19
N GLU A 130 6.49 -11.35 -9.47
CA GLU A 130 5.90 -10.11 -9.97
C GLU A 130 4.47 -9.89 -9.50
N TYR A 131 3.75 -10.96 -9.16
CA TYR A 131 2.40 -10.92 -8.64
C TYR A 131 2.29 -11.82 -7.41
N THR A 132 1.50 -11.41 -6.43
CA THR A 132 1.28 -12.17 -5.20
C THR A 132 -0.19 -12.27 -4.87
N PHE A 133 -0.58 -13.38 -4.23
CA PHE A 133 -1.95 -13.60 -3.79
C PHE A 133 -2.43 -12.44 -2.88
N SER A 134 -3.57 -11.86 -3.24
CA SER A 134 -4.23 -10.81 -2.49
C SER A 134 -5.39 -11.34 -1.68
N SER A 135 -6.39 -11.90 -2.36
CA SER A 135 -7.64 -12.32 -1.72
C SER A 135 -8.42 -13.28 -2.61
N TYR A 136 -9.35 -14.00 -1.99
CA TYR A 136 -10.41 -14.75 -2.66
C TYR A 136 -11.75 -14.22 -2.17
N SER A 137 -12.67 -13.95 -3.09
CA SER A 137 -14.02 -13.49 -2.79
C SER A 137 -15.05 -14.48 -3.31
N ALA A 138 -15.64 -15.28 -2.42
CA ALA A 138 -16.75 -16.17 -2.76
C ALA A 138 -18.01 -15.41 -3.23
N LYS A 139 -18.17 -14.14 -2.82
CA LYS A 139 -19.31 -13.30 -3.27
C LYS A 139 -19.18 -12.86 -4.73
N ARG A 140 -17.94 -12.57 -5.17
CA ARG A 140 -17.65 -12.14 -6.54
C ARG A 140 -17.19 -13.29 -7.43
N ASN A 141 -16.92 -14.46 -6.85
CA ASN A 141 -16.28 -15.59 -7.50
C ASN A 141 -14.97 -15.19 -8.18
N GLU A 142 -14.11 -14.49 -7.45
CA GLU A 142 -12.85 -13.96 -7.98
C GLU A 142 -11.68 -14.27 -7.06
N ILE A 143 -10.53 -14.59 -7.65
CA ILE A 143 -9.22 -14.58 -6.97
C ILE A 143 -8.42 -13.42 -7.50
N ILE A 144 -7.86 -12.63 -6.58
CA ILE A 144 -7.06 -11.46 -6.92
C ILE A 144 -5.61 -11.73 -6.57
N TYR A 145 -4.73 -11.41 -7.51
CA TYR A 145 -3.29 -11.28 -7.31
C TYR A 145 -2.91 -9.83 -7.60
N GLU A 146 -2.02 -9.26 -6.79
CA GLU A 146 -1.57 -7.88 -6.94
C GLU A 146 -0.09 -7.84 -7.29
N GLN A 147 0.26 -6.89 -8.15
CA GLN A 147 1.63 -6.73 -8.63
C GLN A 147 2.56 -6.30 -7.49
N GLN A 148 3.82 -6.71 -7.56
CA GLN A 148 4.88 -6.31 -6.65
C GLN A 148 5.94 -5.46 -7.37
N ILE A 149 6.46 -4.46 -6.65
CA ILE A 149 7.63 -3.66 -7.03
C ILE A 149 8.71 -3.93 -5.99
N ASP A 150 9.83 -4.55 -6.38
CA ASP A 150 10.89 -4.98 -5.46
C ASP A 150 10.39 -5.83 -4.26
N GLY A 151 9.46 -6.74 -4.54
CA GLY A 151 8.82 -7.57 -3.51
C GLY A 151 7.84 -6.82 -2.61
N ILE A 152 7.52 -5.56 -2.92
CA ILE A 152 6.56 -4.74 -2.19
C ILE A 152 5.26 -4.70 -2.98
N ARG A 153 4.18 -5.17 -2.36
CA ARG A 153 2.86 -5.27 -2.99
C ARG A 153 2.25 -3.90 -3.27
N VAL A 154 1.62 -3.75 -4.43
CA VAL A 154 0.82 -2.57 -4.82
C VAL A 154 -0.65 -2.84 -4.50
N PHE A 155 -1.13 -2.24 -3.41
CA PHE A 155 -2.45 -2.49 -2.86
C PHE A 155 -3.58 -1.90 -3.70
N ALA A 156 -4.63 -2.70 -3.91
CA ALA A 156 -5.92 -2.28 -4.45
C ALA A 156 -5.86 -1.45 -5.75
N ASN A 157 -4.79 -1.57 -6.53
CA ASN A 157 -4.64 -0.88 -7.79
C ASN A 157 -5.28 -1.70 -8.92
N LYS A 158 -6.34 -1.16 -9.52
CA LYS A 158 -7.07 -1.82 -10.62
C LYS A 158 -6.21 -2.06 -11.87
N ASN A 159 -5.11 -1.33 -12.02
CA ASN A 159 -4.20 -1.39 -13.17
C ASN A 159 -2.94 -2.20 -12.90
N ALA A 160 -2.81 -2.84 -11.73
CA ALA A 160 -1.62 -3.59 -11.32
C ALA A 160 -2.02 -4.92 -10.63
N ARG A 161 -2.87 -5.71 -11.29
CA ARG A 161 -3.45 -6.94 -10.73
C ARG A 161 -3.82 -7.98 -11.79
N ILE A 162 -3.89 -9.23 -11.34
CA ILE A 162 -4.54 -10.33 -12.04
C ILE A 162 -5.82 -10.68 -11.30
N VAL A 163 -6.93 -10.81 -12.03
CA VAL A 163 -8.22 -11.24 -11.48
C VAL A 163 -8.64 -12.50 -12.22
N PHE A 164 -8.63 -13.63 -11.51
CA PHE A 164 -9.11 -14.90 -12.00
C PHE A 164 -10.60 -15.05 -11.72
N ASP A 165 -11.35 -15.40 -12.76
CA ASP A 165 -12.77 -15.69 -12.66
C ASP A 165 -12.96 -17.15 -12.25
N VAL A 166 -13.68 -17.36 -11.15
CA VAL A 166 -13.99 -18.69 -10.63
C VAL A 166 -15.41 -19.05 -11.10
N ASP A 167 -15.53 -20.11 -11.88
CA ASP A 167 -16.82 -20.62 -12.33
C ASP A 167 -17.61 -21.24 -11.16
N SER A 168 -18.91 -21.48 -11.35
CA SER A 168 -19.80 -22.07 -10.34
C SER A 168 -19.31 -23.42 -9.80
N ASN A 169 -18.56 -24.16 -10.61
CA ASN A 169 -18.01 -25.47 -10.26
C ASN A 169 -16.69 -25.36 -9.48
N GLY A 170 -16.18 -24.15 -9.24
CA GLY A 170 -14.91 -23.89 -8.58
C GLY A 170 -13.70 -24.04 -9.49
N ASP A 171 -13.88 -23.87 -10.80
CA ASP A 171 -12.81 -23.94 -11.81
C ASP A 171 -12.42 -22.54 -12.28
N VAL A 172 -11.15 -22.35 -12.64
CA VAL A 172 -10.65 -21.12 -13.27
C VAL A 172 -10.28 -21.41 -14.71
N LYS A 173 -10.97 -20.73 -15.64
CA LYS A 173 -10.71 -20.79 -17.10
C LYS A 173 -10.39 -19.44 -17.71
N LYS A 174 -10.69 -18.36 -17.01
CA LYS A 174 -10.55 -16.99 -17.49
C LYS A 174 -9.90 -16.14 -16.43
N PHE A 175 -9.10 -15.19 -16.88
CA PHE A 175 -8.60 -14.13 -16.02
C PHE A 175 -8.33 -12.88 -16.83
N SER A 176 -8.31 -11.76 -16.12
CA SER A 176 -7.86 -10.48 -16.64
C SER A 176 -6.53 -10.11 -15.99
N LEU A 177 -5.61 -9.58 -16.80
CA LEU A 177 -4.32 -9.08 -16.37
C LEU A 177 -4.23 -7.58 -16.67
N THR A 178 -3.80 -6.84 -15.67
CA THR A 178 -3.38 -5.45 -15.75
C THR A 178 -2.00 -5.32 -15.12
N SER A 179 -1.17 -4.43 -15.64
CA SER A 179 0.20 -4.24 -15.16
C SER A 179 0.57 -2.77 -15.20
N VAL A 180 1.47 -2.37 -14.30
CA VAL A 180 2.20 -1.11 -14.39
C VAL A 180 3.67 -1.36 -14.72
N THR A 181 4.26 -0.46 -15.49
CA THR A 181 5.64 -0.50 -15.98
C THR A 181 6.32 0.87 -15.78
N ASN A 182 7.50 1.08 -16.39
CA ASN A 182 8.26 2.34 -16.32
C ASN A 182 8.49 2.84 -14.88
N ILE A 183 8.85 1.92 -14.00
CA ILE A 183 9.00 2.15 -12.57
C ILE A 183 10.17 3.12 -12.33
N LYS A 184 9.86 4.33 -11.84
CA LYS A 184 10.84 5.34 -11.42
C LYS A 184 10.65 5.63 -9.93
N LYS A 185 11.70 5.44 -9.15
CA LYS A 185 11.67 5.62 -7.69
C LYS A 185 12.31 6.95 -7.33
N ASP A 186 11.61 7.69 -6.48
CA ASP A 186 12.14 8.91 -5.89
C ASP A 186 13.08 8.56 -4.72
N LYS A 187 13.67 9.59 -4.11
CA LYS A 187 14.54 9.43 -2.95
C LYS A 187 13.75 8.78 -1.81
N SER A 188 14.38 7.82 -1.12
CA SER A 188 13.78 7.20 0.05
C SER A 188 13.62 8.19 1.19
N GLU A 189 12.48 8.08 1.87
CA GLU A 189 12.15 8.80 3.10
C GLU A 189 12.02 7.81 4.26
N THR A 190 12.25 8.30 5.48
CA THR A 190 12.07 7.51 6.68
C THR A 190 10.58 7.28 6.93
N LEU A 191 10.22 6.01 7.09
CA LEU A 191 8.84 5.60 7.30
C LEU A 191 8.45 5.69 8.76
N VAL A 192 7.20 6.03 9.00
CA VAL A 192 6.56 5.88 10.30
C VAL A 192 6.44 4.41 10.66
N ALA A 193 6.61 4.11 11.93
CA ALA A 193 6.50 2.75 12.43
C ALA A 193 5.06 2.24 12.30
N GLN A 194 4.90 0.93 12.13
CA GLN A 194 3.59 0.26 12.06
C GLN A 194 2.64 0.73 13.16
N MET A 195 3.12 0.78 14.41
CA MET A 195 2.30 1.15 15.55
C MET A 195 1.82 2.60 15.49
N GLN A 196 2.57 3.51 14.86
CA GLN A 196 2.11 4.89 14.69
C GLN A 196 0.92 4.98 13.74
N ALA A 197 0.92 4.18 12.66
CA ALA A 197 -0.22 4.10 11.75
C ALA A 197 -1.46 3.49 12.44
N VAL A 198 -1.27 2.45 13.26
CA VAL A 198 -2.34 1.83 14.04
C VAL A 198 -2.90 2.80 15.10
N ASN A 199 -2.02 3.48 15.84
CA ASN A 199 -2.40 4.50 16.83
C ASN A 199 -3.20 5.62 16.18
N ARG A 200 -2.81 6.06 14.97
CA ARG A 200 -3.56 7.08 14.23
C ARG A 200 -4.99 6.64 13.94
N LEU A 201 -5.20 5.39 13.52
CA LEU A 201 -6.54 4.87 13.25
C LEU A 201 -7.35 4.69 14.54
N TYR A 202 -6.72 4.25 15.63
CA TYR A 202 -7.39 4.13 16.93
C TYR A 202 -7.82 5.50 17.47
N HIS A 203 -6.94 6.50 17.38
CA HIS A 203 -7.23 7.88 17.81
C HIS A 203 -8.39 8.52 17.03
N GLU A 204 -8.60 8.12 15.77
CA GLU A 204 -9.73 8.58 14.94
C GLU A 204 -11.00 7.72 15.10
N ASP A 205 -11.06 6.86 16.12
CA ASP A 205 -12.17 5.94 16.40
C ASP A 205 -12.51 4.97 15.23
N LEU A 206 -11.52 4.68 14.37
CA LEU A 206 -11.71 3.81 13.20
C LEU A 206 -11.46 2.33 13.50
N ILE A 207 -10.82 2.02 14.63
CA ILE A 207 -10.58 0.66 15.07
C ILE A 207 -11.67 0.28 16.09
N PRO A 208 -12.61 -0.62 15.76
CA PRO A 208 -13.63 -1.06 16.70
C PRO A 208 -13.03 -1.92 17.81
N LYS A 209 -13.74 -2.00 18.94
CA LYS A 209 -13.39 -2.90 20.04
C LYS A 209 -13.48 -4.37 19.61
N ASN A 210 -12.76 -5.25 20.30
CA ASN A 210 -12.75 -6.70 20.04
C ASN A 210 -12.35 -7.04 18.59
N CYS A 211 -11.25 -6.46 18.10
CA CYS A 211 -10.74 -6.73 16.76
C CYS A 211 -9.27 -7.15 16.76
N ASN A 212 -8.91 -7.99 15.79
CA ASN A 212 -7.53 -8.25 15.42
C ASN A 212 -7.10 -7.26 14.32
N VAL A 213 -5.92 -6.69 14.49
CA VAL A 213 -5.34 -5.67 13.62
C VAL A 213 -4.05 -6.22 13.02
N LYS A 214 -3.99 -6.27 11.69
CA LYS A 214 -2.78 -6.63 10.96
C LYS A 214 -2.39 -5.48 10.05
N ALA A 215 -1.17 -4.98 10.20
CA ALA A 215 -0.65 -3.94 9.31
C ALA A 215 0.51 -4.49 8.47
N THR A 216 0.47 -4.23 7.17
CA THR A 216 1.49 -4.67 6.21
C THR A 216 1.92 -3.50 5.34
N LEU A 217 3.23 -3.33 5.21
CA LEU A 217 3.80 -2.27 4.38
C LEU A 217 3.70 -2.63 2.89
N GLY A 218 3.27 -1.68 2.08
CA GLY A 218 3.19 -1.79 0.63
C GLY A 218 3.12 -0.43 -0.05
N TYR A 219 2.66 -0.41 -1.28
CA TYR A 219 2.38 0.81 -2.04
C TYR A 219 0.88 0.98 -2.24
N TYR A 220 0.37 2.21 -2.17
CA TYR A 220 -1.00 2.54 -2.55
C TYR A 220 -1.00 3.68 -3.57
N THR A 221 -1.98 3.69 -4.47
CA THR A 221 -2.08 4.69 -5.51
C THR A 221 -2.59 6.01 -4.94
N TYR A 222 -1.75 7.05 -4.97
CA TYR A 222 -2.09 8.40 -4.53
C TYR A 222 -2.69 9.24 -5.67
N ILE A 223 -2.13 9.14 -6.88
CA ILE A 223 -2.63 9.82 -8.09
C ILE A 223 -2.93 8.78 -9.16
N SER A 224 -4.15 8.82 -9.71
CA SER A 224 -4.65 7.79 -10.65
C SER A 224 -5.46 8.30 -11.83
N GLN A 225 -5.64 9.63 -11.98
CA GLN A 225 -6.47 10.19 -13.06
C GLN A 225 -5.82 10.14 -14.46
N THR A 226 -4.55 9.73 -14.56
CA THR A 226 -3.82 9.64 -15.83
C THR A 226 -3.16 8.28 -16.02
N GLU A 227 -2.61 8.04 -17.21
CA GLU A 227 -1.78 6.85 -17.49
C GLU A 227 -0.58 6.72 -16.55
N ASN A 228 -0.04 7.85 -16.10
CA ASN A 228 1.00 7.88 -15.09
C ASN A 228 0.36 7.93 -13.70
N GLN A 229 0.83 7.04 -12.83
CA GLN A 229 0.36 6.91 -11.47
C GLN A 229 1.51 7.19 -10.50
N VAL A 230 1.17 7.83 -9.39
CA VAL A 230 2.08 7.99 -8.26
C VAL A 230 1.65 7.04 -7.16
N LEU A 231 2.56 6.15 -6.77
CA LEU A 231 2.39 5.22 -5.68
C LEU A 231 3.20 5.70 -4.47
N ILE A 232 2.61 5.63 -3.29
CA ILE A 232 3.26 6.07 -2.04
C ILE A 232 3.40 4.93 -1.05
N PRO A 233 4.51 4.87 -0.28
CA PRO A 233 4.65 3.92 0.81
C PRO A 233 3.46 4.01 1.76
N THR A 234 2.83 2.87 2.06
CA THR A 234 1.54 2.83 2.76
C THR A 234 1.47 1.61 3.68
N TRP A 235 0.98 1.81 4.89
CA TRP A 235 0.52 0.74 5.77
C TRP A 235 -0.91 0.33 5.40
N SER A 236 -1.09 -0.88 4.89
CA SER A 236 -2.40 -1.52 4.76
C SER A 236 -2.76 -2.13 6.11
N VAL A 237 -3.72 -1.51 6.81
CA VAL A 237 -4.19 -1.94 8.12
C VAL A 237 -5.51 -2.67 7.95
N ILE A 238 -5.48 -3.99 8.13
CA ILE A 238 -6.63 -4.89 8.03
C ILE A 238 -7.16 -5.12 9.43
N LEU A 239 -8.44 -4.82 9.63
CA LEU A 239 -9.18 -5.01 10.87
C LEU A 239 -10.11 -6.20 10.68
N THR A 240 -9.99 -7.21 11.55
CA THR A 240 -10.88 -8.36 11.59
C THR A 240 -11.61 -8.35 12.93
N THR A 241 -12.91 -8.12 12.87
CA THR A 241 -13.78 -8.10 14.06
C THR A 241 -14.24 -9.51 14.43
N ALA A 242 -14.69 -9.70 15.67
CA ALA A 242 -15.11 -11.01 16.18
C ALA A 242 -16.26 -11.66 15.39
N ASP A 243 -17.10 -10.87 14.72
CA ASP A 243 -18.19 -11.35 13.84
C ASP A 243 -17.69 -11.73 12.42
N GLY A 244 -16.39 -11.59 12.16
CA GLY A 244 -15.76 -11.87 10.88
C GLY A 244 -15.81 -10.72 9.86
N LYS A 245 -16.30 -9.53 10.24
CA LYS A 245 -16.25 -8.37 9.34
C LYS A 245 -14.81 -7.88 9.20
N ILE A 246 -14.38 -7.77 7.94
CA ILE A 246 -13.06 -7.30 7.54
C ILE A 246 -13.17 -5.87 7.00
N THR A 247 -12.35 -4.96 7.51
CA THR A 247 -12.22 -3.58 7.01
C THR A 247 -10.75 -3.27 6.78
N THR A 248 -10.42 -2.60 5.68
CA THR A 248 -9.03 -2.22 5.36
C THR A 248 -8.91 -0.71 5.31
N TYR A 249 -7.92 -0.17 6.02
CA TYR A 249 -7.50 1.22 5.92
C TYR A 249 -6.10 1.31 5.30
N TYR A 250 -5.89 2.35 4.51
CA TYR A 250 -4.59 2.66 3.92
C TYR A 250 -4.06 3.93 4.55
N VAL A 251 -2.95 3.82 5.28
CA VAL A 251 -2.31 4.94 5.98
C VAL A 251 -0.96 5.24 5.34
N ASP A 252 -0.78 6.47 4.87
CA ASP A 252 0.49 6.97 4.34
C ASP A 252 1.62 6.69 5.34
N ALA A 253 2.64 5.96 4.91
CA ALA A 253 3.76 5.57 5.75
C ALA A 253 4.80 6.68 5.94
N ILE A 254 4.60 7.86 5.37
CA ILE A 254 5.44 9.05 5.54
C ILE A 254 4.68 10.11 6.34
N ASN A 255 3.47 10.48 5.90
CA ASN A 255 2.73 11.60 6.50
C ASN A 255 1.58 11.20 7.44
N LEU A 256 1.31 9.90 7.66
CA LEU A 256 0.20 9.38 8.48
C LEU A 256 -1.22 9.79 8.04
N ASN A 257 -1.37 10.22 6.78
CA ASN A 257 -2.68 10.51 6.20
C ASN A 257 -3.45 9.22 5.90
N ILE A 258 -4.75 9.20 6.20
CA ILE A 258 -5.64 8.07 5.89
C ILE A 258 -6.18 8.25 4.47
N LEU A 259 -5.75 7.39 3.55
CA LEU A 259 -5.91 7.57 2.10
C LEU A 259 -7.30 7.17 1.59
N ASN A 260 -8.00 6.27 2.28
CA ASN A 260 -9.30 5.73 1.85
C ASN A 260 -10.47 6.12 2.76
N ARG A 261 -10.37 7.26 3.46
CA ARG A 261 -11.47 7.78 4.29
C ARG A 261 -12.67 8.14 3.39
N GLN A 262 -13.82 7.52 3.63
CA GLN A 262 -15.07 7.98 3.01
C GLN A 262 -15.34 9.42 3.49
N GLY A 263 -15.28 10.39 2.57
CA GLY A 263 -15.61 11.79 2.82
C GLY A 263 -14.51 12.85 2.65
N ALA A 264 -13.26 12.48 2.33
CA ALA A 264 -12.18 13.48 2.16
C ALA A 264 -11.85 13.84 0.69
N ASN A 265 -12.17 12.99 -0.28
CA ASN A 265 -11.87 13.21 -1.71
C ASN A 265 -13.03 13.77 -2.54
N THR A 266 -14.02 14.40 -1.91
CA THR A 266 -15.04 15.19 -2.59
C THR A 266 -14.89 16.66 -2.26
N LYS A 267 -13.80 17.28 -2.69
CA LYS A 267 -13.82 18.70 -3.08
C LYS A 267 -13.10 18.83 -4.41
N SER A 268 -13.87 19.32 -5.38
CA SER A 268 -13.54 19.58 -6.77
C SER A 268 -12.33 20.48 -6.95
#